data_AF-A0A815SAC2-F1
#
_entry.id   AF-A0A815SAC2-F1
#
_cell.length_a   1.000
_cell.length_b   1.000
_cell.length_c   1.000
_cell.angle_alpha   90.00
_cell.angle_beta   90.00
_cell.angle_gamma   90.00
#
_symmetry.space_group_name_H-M   'P 1'
#
loop_
_entity.id
_entity.type
_entity.pdbx_description
1 polymer ?
#
loop_
_entity_poly.entity_id
_entity_poly.type
_entity_poly.pdbx_seq_one_letter_code
_entity_poly.pdbx_strand_id
1 'polypeptide(L)'
;FRRQNRTTPNTSVVEQSAKDEGDSDEWDRPIEFVFSLISNSVGLGNVWRFPFLAANNGGGAFLIPYFILYFLIGAPLYYLELALGQFSSRGPAKVFMLSKGWQGIGFAMIINSVFTMLYYNVVISWALFYFILSFRKRLLWADCDNWWNTCDCFVP
;
A
#
# COMPACT_ATOMS: atom_id res chain seq x y z
N PHE A 1 25.80 46.59 17.28
CA PHE A 1 25.01 47.78 16.90
C PHE A 1 23.61 47.32 16.48
N ARG A 2 22.64 47.49 17.38
CA ARG A 2 21.17 47.45 17.25
C ARG A 2 20.54 46.96 15.92
N ARG A 3 19.76 45.86 15.99
CA ARG A 3 18.33 45.86 15.59
C ARG A 3 17.51 44.97 16.54
N GLN A 4 16.47 45.60 17.11
CA GLN A 4 15.49 45.05 18.05
C GLN A 4 14.41 44.21 17.36
N ASN A 5 13.93 43.21 18.09
CA ASN A 5 12.56 42.70 18.24
C ASN A 5 11.57 42.79 17.07
N ARG A 6 11.06 41.62 16.66
CA ARG A 6 9.65 41.44 16.31
C ARG A 6 9.11 40.20 17.02
N THR A 7 8.28 40.42 18.02
CA THR A 7 7.39 39.43 18.62
C THR A 7 6.23 39.16 17.68
N THR A 8 6.03 37.90 17.29
CA THR A 8 4.71 37.33 16.96
C THR A 8 4.67 35.87 17.45
N PRO A 9 3.53 35.40 17.99
CA PRO A 9 3.46 34.23 18.87
C PRO A 9 3.08 32.94 18.12
N ASN A 10 3.47 31.81 18.71
CA ASN A 10 2.93 30.46 18.51
C ASN A 10 2.99 29.89 17.08
N THR A 11 4.18 29.43 16.68
CA THR A 11 4.35 28.41 15.62
C THR A 11 4.74 27.07 16.26
N SER A 12 4.02 26.63 17.30
CA SER A 12 4.30 25.35 17.99
C SER A 12 3.62 24.13 17.34
N VAL A 13 3.04 24.24 16.14
CA VAL A 13 2.30 23.13 15.48
C VAL A 13 2.92 22.69 14.15
N VAL A 14 3.85 23.45 13.56
CA VAL A 14 4.46 23.10 12.25
C VAL A 14 5.91 22.62 12.40
N GLU A 15 6.48 22.68 13.59
CA GLU A 15 7.89 22.35 13.86
C GLU A 15 8.10 20.94 14.44
N GLN A 16 7.20 20.00 14.15
CA GLN A 16 7.28 18.61 14.61
C GLN A 16 7.65 17.59 13.52
N SER A 17 7.98 18.02 12.30
CA SER A 17 8.42 17.11 11.22
C SER A 17 9.88 17.26 10.80
N ALA A 18 10.71 17.91 11.63
CA ALA A 18 12.14 18.12 11.32
C ALA A 18 13.06 17.92 12.53
N LYS A 19 12.83 16.87 13.32
CA LYS A 19 13.78 16.35 14.30
C LYS A 19 13.73 14.82 14.29
N ASP A 20 14.49 14.24 13.38
CA ASP A 20 15.23 12.98 13.56
C ASP A 20 16.17 12.80 12.37
N GLU A 21 17.26 13.57 12.37
CA GLU A 21 18.47 13.23 11.62
C GLU A 21 19.53 12.90 12.66
N GLY A 22 19.72 11.62 12.97
CA GLY A 22 20.78 11.24 13.92
C GLY A 22 20.88 9.79 14.36
N ASP A 23 19.87 8.95 14.15
CA ASP A 23 19.99 7.51 14.36
C ASP A 23 19.18 6.82 13.26
N SER A 24 19.81 5.96 12.47
CA SER A 24 19.03 5.13 11.55
C SER A 24 18.28 4.13 12.41
N ASP A 25 16.97 4.30 12.56
CA ASP A 25 16.09 3.33 13.22
C ASP A 25 16.37 1.93 12.66
N GLU A 26 17.16 1.15 13.40
CA GLU A 26 17.52 -0.21 13.05
C GLU A 26 16.44 -1.14 13.61
N TRP A 27 16.07 -2.16 12.83
CA TRP A 27 15.06 -3.12 13.23
C TRP A 27 15.58 -3.91 14.44
N ASP A 28 14.81 -3.94 15.54
CA ASP A 28 15.19 -4.64 16.77
C ASP A 28 15.37 -6.15 16.51
N ARG A 29 14.60 -6.71 15.56
CA ARG A 29 14.74 -8.10 15.12
C ARG A 29 14.59 -8.27 13.61
N PRO A 30 15.38 -9.16 12.98
CA PRO A 30 15.27 -9.44 11.54
C PRO A 30 13.92 -10.03 11.14
N ILE A 31 13.21 -10.66 12.09
CA ILE A 31 11.87 -11.20 11.83
C ILE A 31 10.82 -10.11 11.64
N GLU A 32 10.96 -8.96 12.31
CA GLU A 32 10.06 -7.81 12.16
C GLU A 32 10.16 -7.27 10.74
N PHE A 33 11.39 -7.14 10.23
CA PHE A 33 11.64 -6.78 8.83
C PHE A 33 10.98 -7.76 7.85
N VAL A 34 11.13 -9.07 8.06
CA VAL A 34 10.50 -10.08 7.19
C VAL A 34 8.97 -10.01 7.26
N PHE A 35 8.39 -9.80 8.44
CA PHE A 35 6.94 -9.64 8.57
C PHE A 35 6.43 -8.39 7.87
N SER A 36 7.14 -7.26 7.96
CA SER A 36 6.82 -6.05 7.20
C SER A 36 6.86 -6.30 5.69
N LEU A 37 7.84 -7.06 5.20
CA LEU A 37 7.92 -7.43 3.79
C LEU A 37 6.76 -8.33 3.34
N ILE A 38 6.42 -9.36 4.12
CA ILE A 38 5.29 -10.24 3.83
C ILE A 38 3.98 -9.44 3.80
N SER A 39 3.77 -8.56 4.78
CA SER A 39 2.60 -7.69 4.83
C SER A 39 2.51 -6.74 3.63
N ASN A 40 3.65 -6.28 3.11
CA ASN A 40 3.68 -5.43 1.93
C ASN A 40 3.45 -6.22 0.63
N SER A 41 3.85 -7.49 0.58
CA SER A 41 3.70 -8.35 -0.60
C SER A 41 2.31 -8.98 -0.73
N VAL A 42 1.61 -9.22 0.37
CA VAL A 42 0.27 -9.82 0.37
C VAL A 42 -0.80 -8.74 0.46
N GLY A 43 -1.59 -8.57 -0.61
CA GLY A 43 -2.67 -7.58 -0.67
C GLY A 43 -4.01 -8.16 -1.12
N LEU A 44 -5.08 -7.35 -1.00
CA LEU A 44 -6.45 -7.68 -1.44
C LEU A 44 -6.52 -8.10 -2.93
N GLY A 45 -5.61 -7.59 -3.76
CA GLY A 45 -5.48 -8.01 -5.15
C GLY A 45 -5.26 -9.52 -5.31
N ASN A 46 -4.51 -10.16 -4.41
CA ASN A 46 -4.27 -11.61 -4.46
C ASN A 46 -5.54 -12.42 -4.13
N VAL A 47 -6.49 -11.84 -3.40
CA VAL A 47 -7.71 -12.53 -2.96
C VAL A 47 -8.76 -12.60 -4.08
N TRP A 48 -8.94 -11.52 -4.85
CA TRP A 48 -9.98 -11.49 -5.91
C TRP A 48 -9.43 -11.52 -7.33
N ARG A 49 -8.29 -10.85 -7.60
CA ARG A 49 -7.83 -10.63 -8.98
C ARG A 49 -7.18 -11.88 -9.52
N PHE A 50 -6.39 -12.53 -8.68
CA PHE A 50 -5.71 -13.77 -9.04
C PHE A 50 -6.70 -14.90 -9.36
N PRO A 51 -7.71 -15.21 -8.52
CA PRO A 51 -8.69 -16.25 -8.86
C PRO A 51 -9.52 -15.89 -10.10
N PHE A 52 -9.93 -14.62 -10.23
CA PHE A 52 -10.68 -14.15 -11.40
C PHE A 52 -9.87 -14.31 -12.70
N LEU A 53 -8.58 -13.96 -12.68
CA LEU A 53 -7.72 -14.06 -13.84
C LEU A 53 -7.39 -15.52 -14.17
N ALA A 54 -7.15 -16.35 -13.15
CA ALA A 54 -6.93 -17.79 -13.34
C ALA A 54 -8.18 -18.44 -13.94
N ALA A 55 -9.36 -18.18 -13.41
CA ALA A 55 -10.63 -18.74 -13.90
C ALA A 55 -10.87 -18.43 -15.39
N ASN A 56 -10.60 -17.20 -15.83
CA ASN A 56 -10.80 -16.79 -17.22
C ASN A 56 -9.72 -17.31 -18.18
N ASN A 57 -8.50 -17.61 -17.70
CA ASN A 57 -7.36 -18.01 -18.54
C ASN A 57 -7.00 -19.50 -18.43
N GLY A 58 -8.01 -20.36 -18.32
CA GLY A 58 -7.81 -21.83 -18.30
C GLY A 58 -7.58 -22.42 -16.91
N GLY A 59 -8.04 -21.73 -15.86
CA GLY A 59 -8.04 -22.22 -14.48
C GLY A 59 -6.63 -22.52 -13.97
N GLY A 60 -6.39 -23.78 -13.61
CA GLY A 60 -5.10 -24.23 -13.08
C GLY A 60 -3.94 -24.17 -14.08
N ALA A 61 -4.20 -24.20 -15.40
CA ALA A 61 -3.15 -24.11 -16.41
C ALA A 61 -2.45 -22.73 -16.42
N PHE A 62 -3.12 -21.68 -15.94
CA PHE A 62 -2.57 -20.33 -15.79
C PHE A 62 -1.40 -20.27 -14.80
N LEU A 63 -1.29 -21.24 -13.87
CA LEU A 63 -0.22 -21.29 -12.89
C LEU A 63 1.17 -21.50 -13.52
N ILE A 64 1.25 -22.26 -14.62
CA ILE A 64 2.52 -22.58 -15.29
C ILE A 64 3.22 -21.30 -15.79
N PRO A 65 2.60 -20.47 -16.65
CA PRO A 65 3.22 -19.21 -17.08
C PRO A 65 3.39 -18.22 -15.92
N TYR A 66 2.49 -18.23 -14.93
CA TYR A 66 2.60 -17.38 -13.74
C TYR A 66 3.90 -17.64 -12.95
N PHE A 67 4.22 -18.91 -12.66
CA PHE A 67 5.45 -19.24 -11.95
C PHE A 67 6.71 -18.97 -12.77
N ILE A 68 6.68 -19.23 -14.09
CA ILE A 68 7.81 -18.93 -14.97
C ILE A 68 8.12 -17.42 -14.94
N LEU A 69 7.11 -16.57 -15.11
CA LEU A 69 7.29 -15.11 -15.04
C LEU A 69 7.68 -14.64 -13.63
N TYR A 70 7.15 -15.29 -12.59
CA TYR A 70 7.55 -14.99 -11.22
C TYR A 70 9.04 -15.26 -10.98
N PHE A 71 9.57 -16.42 -11.38
CA PHE A 71 10.99 -16.72 -11.18
C PHE A 71 11.92 -15.92 -12.10
N LEU A 72 11.49 -15.64 -13.34
CA LEU A 72 12.33 -14.92 -14.31
C LEU A 72 12.35 -13.40 -14.10
N ILE A 73 11.24 -12.80 -13.65
CA ILE A 73 11.09 -11.35 -13.57
C ILE A 73 10.76 -10.93 -12.15
N GLY A 74 9.78 -11.57 -11.51
CA GLY A 74 9.30 -11.19 -10.18
C GLY A 74 10.37 -11.27 -9.09
N ALA A 75 10.94 -12.46 -8.89
CA ALA A 75 11.97 -12.72 -7.89
C ALA A 75 13.24 -11.85 -8.07
N PRO A 76 13.86 -11.75 -9.27
CA PRO A 76 15.05 -10.93 -9.45
C PRO A 76 14.76 -9.43 -9.28
N LEU A 77 13.60 -8.94 -9.73
CA LEU A 77 13.23 -7.53 -9.58
C LEU A 77 12.94 -7.19 -8.11
N TYR A 78 12.28 -8.09 -7.38
CA TYR A 78 12.05 -7.93 -5.94
C TYR A 78 13.36 -7.91 -5.15
N TYR A 79 14.28 -8.83 -5.46
CA TYR A 79 15.60 -8.86 -4.83
C TYR A 79 16.41 -7.58 -5.13
N LEU A 80 16.37 -7.10 -6.37
CA LEU A 80 17.03 -5.85 -6.76
C LEU A 80 16.51 -4.66 -5.94
N GLU A 81 15.19 -4.53 -5.80
CA GLU A 81 14.57 -3.45 -5.02
C GLU A 81 15.01 -3.49 -3.55
N LEU A 82 15.01 -4.68 -2.94
CA LEU A 82 15.47 -4.87 -1.57
C LEU A 82 16.96 -4.54 -1.41
N ALA A 83 17.81 -5.05 -2.31
CA ALA A 83 19.25 -4.80 -2.27
C ALA A 83 19.57 -3.30 -2.44
N LEU A 84 18.86 -2.61 -3.34
CA LEU A 84 19.00 -1.16 -3.53
C LEU A 84 18.53 -0.37 -2.30
N GLY A 85 17.43 -0.79 -1.68
CA GLY A 85 16.92 -0.18 -0.45
C GLY A 85 17.91 -0.30 0.71
N GLN A 86 18.50 -1.50 0.90
CA GLN A 86 19.50 -1.76 1.94
C GLN A 86 20.84 -1.05 1.65
N PHE A 87 21.27 -0.96 0.38
CA PHE A 87 22.52 -0.28 0.02
C PHE A 87 22.44 1.24 0.14
N SER A 88 21.31 1.84 -0.27
CA SER A 88 21.19 3.30 -0.29
C SER A 88 20.83 3.88 1.09
N SER A 89 20.16 3.09 1.94
CA SER A 89 19.58 3.50 3.23
C SER A 89 18.81 4.83 3.15
N ARG A 90 18.22 5.09 1.97
CA ARG A 90 17.54 6.34 1.61
C ARG A 90 16.27 6.01 0.83
N GLY A 91 15.28 6.89 0.93
CA GLY A 91 14.01 6.73 0.21
C GLY A 91 14.16 6.77 -1.31
N PRO A 92 13.19 6.19 -2.06
CA PRO A 92 13.30 5.92 -3.50
C PRO A 92 13.61 7.17 -4.34
N ALA A 93 13.03 8.34 -4.02
CA ALA A 93 13.36 9.58 -4.72
C ALA A 93 14.84 10.00 -4.59
N LYS A 94 15.45 9.77 -3.42
CA LYS A 94 16.86 10.10 -3.17
C LYS A 94 17.80 9.08 -3.82
N VAL A 95 17.41 7.79 -3.90
CA VAL A 95 18.20 6.74 -4.57
C VAL A 95 18.34 7.05 -6.06
N PHE A 96 17.22 7.35 -6.73
CA PHE A 96 17.22 7.61 -8.18
C PHE A 96 17.72 9.00 -8.56
N MET A 97 17.89 9.92 -7.60
CA MET A 97 18.57 11.20 -7.81
C MET A 97 20.09 11.05 -8.00
N LEU A 98 20.71 9.93 -7.59
CA LEU A 98 22.15 9.68 -7.83
C LEU A 98 22.47 9.52 -9.32
N SER A 99 21.52 9.07 -10.15
CA SER A 99 21.68 8.92 -11.59
C SER A 99 20.79 9.91 -12.34
N LYS A 100 21.41 10.87 -13.04
CA LYS A 100 20.72 11.96 -13.76
C LYS A 100 19.70 11.47 -14.83
N GLY A 101 19.82 10.24 -15.32
CA GLY A 101 18.87 9.68 -16.29
C GLY A 101 17.61 9.06 -15.68
N TRP A 102 17.63 8.71 -14.39
CA TRP A 102 16.60 7.86 -13.75
C TRP A 102 15.80 8.61 -12.68
N GLN A 103 16.06 9.91 -12.52
CA GLN A 103 15.43 10.75 -11.50
C GLN A 103 13.89 10.74 -11.57
N GLY A 104 13.29 10.57 -12.76
CA GLY A 104 11.85 10.49 -12.93
C GLY A 104 11.20 9.24 -12.33
N ILE A 105 11.93 8.11 -12.24
CA ILE A 105 11.40 6.86 -11.67
C ILE A 105 11.05 7.05 -10.19
N GLY A 106 11.92 7.71 -9.42
CA GLY A 106 11.69 7.91 -7.99
C GLY A 106 10.45 8.74 -7.69
N PHE A 107 10.18 9.78 -8.50
CA PHE A 107 8.95 10.56 -8.38
C PHE A 107 7.71 9.77 -8.83
N ALA A 108 7.82 8.99 -9.91
CA ALA A 108 6.73 8.14 -10.36
C ALA A 108 6.33 7.09 -9.30
N MET A 109 7.31 6.51 -8.60
CA MET A 109 7.07 5.59 -7.49
C MET A 109 6.28 6.26 -6.36
N ILE A 110 6.64 7.48 -5.95
CA ILE A 110 5.92 8.22 -4.90
C ILE A 110 4.47 8.51 -5.33
N ILE A 111 4.29 9.00 -6.56
CA ILE A 111 2.96 9.31 -7.10
C ILE A 111 2.10 8.04 -7.15
N ASN A 112 2.65 6.93 -7.64
CA ASN A 112 1.96 5.65 -7.69
C ASN A 112 1.55 5.15 -6.28
N SER A 113 2.41 5.33 -5.28
CA SER A 113 2.11 5.00 -3.88
C SER A 113 0.96 5.83 -3.33
N VAL A 114 0.87 7.12 -3.66
CA VAL A 114 -0.25 7.99 -3.23
C VAL A 114 -1.57 7.54 -3.86
N PHE A 115 -1.60 7.27 -5.16
CA PHE A 115 -2.80 6.76 -5.84
C PHE A 115 -3.26 5.42 -5.25
N THR A 116 -2.30 4.52 -5.03
CA THR A 116 -2.54 3.21 -4.42
C THR A 116 -3.12 3.37 -3.00
N MET A 117 -2.52 4.23 -2.18
CA MET A 117 -3.02 4.52 -0.83
C MET A 117 -4.47 5.01 -0.85
N LEU A 118 -4.79 6.00 -1.69
CA LEU A 118 -6.15 6.55 -1.78
C LEU A 118 -7.18 5.49 -2.18
N TYR A 119 -6.86 4.68 -3.20
CA TYR A 119 -7.73 3.62 -3.67
C TYR A 119 -7.98 2.54 -2.59
N TYR A 120 -6.92 2.04 -1.96
CA TYR A 120 -7.04 0.96 -0.98
C TYR A 120 -7.73 1.40 0.31
N ASN A 121 -7.58 2.66 0.75
CA ASN A 121 -8.28 3.16 1.94
C ASN A 121 -9.81 3.15 1.76
N VAL A 122 -10.31 3.46 0.57
CA VAL A 122 -11.76 3.37 0.28
C VAL A 122 -12.25 1.93 0.39
N VAL A 123 -11.50 0.98 -0.17
CA VAL A 123 -11.83 -0.46 -0.09
C VAL A 123 -11.84 -0.94 1.36
N ILE A 124 -10.82 -0.59 2.14
CA ILE A 124 -10.75 -0.95 3.57
C ILE A 124 -11.93 -0.34 4.33
N SER A 125 -12.32 0.90 4.01
CA SER A 125 -13.48 1.55 4.62
C SER A 125 -14.77 0.78 4.35
N TRP A 126 -14.98 0.32 3.11
CA TRP A 126 -16.11 -0.54 2.79
C TRP A 126 -16.03 -1.90 3.51
N ALA A 127 -14.87 -2.53 3.54
CA ALA A 127 -14.68 -3.80 4.25
C ALA A 127 -15.01 -3.67 5.74
N LEU A 128 -14.55 -2.60 6.41
CA LEU A 128 -14.87 -2.32 7.80
C LEU A 128 -16.36 -2.03 8.01
N PHE A 129 -16.99 -1.28 7.10
CA PHE A 129 -18.43 -1.02 7.13
C PHE A 129 -19.21 -2.34 7.08
N TYR A 130 -18.94 -3.21 6.10
CA TYR A 130 -19.58 -4.52 5.99
C TYR A 130 -19.23 -5.46 7.16
N PHE A 131 -18.02 -5.39 7.69
CA PHE A 131 -17.59 -6.15 8.87
C PHE A 131 -18.41 -5.79 10.11
N ILE A 132 -18.58 -4.50 10.40
CA ILE A 132 -19.39 -4.03 11.53
C ILE A 132 -20.87 -4.43 11.34
N LEU A 133 -21.39 -4.32 10.11
CA LEU A 133 -22.77 -4.72 9.80
C LEU A 133 -23.02 -6.23 9.92
N SER A 134 -21.96 -7.05 9.85
CA SER A 134 -22.06 -8.51 9.99
C SER A 134 -22.37 -8.96 11.42
N PHE A 135 -22.19 -8.10 12.44
CA PHE A 135 -22.58 -8.40 13.82
C PHE A 135 -24.09 -8.24 14.09
N ARG A 136 -24.89 -7.83 13.09
CA ARG A 136 -26.35 -7.78 13.23
C ARG A 136 -26.95 -9.19 13.19
N LYS A 137 -28.05 -9.41 13.94
CA LYS A 137 -28.77 -10.70 13.98
C LYS A 137 -29.32 -11.13 12.61
N ARG A 138 -29.72 -10.17 11.78
CA ARG A 138 -30.05 -10.38 10.37
C ARG A 138 -29.11 -9.52 9.52
N LEU A 139 -28.53 -10.12 8.50
CA LEU A 139 -27.63 -9.42 7.58
C LEU A 139 -28.46 -8.57 6.62
N LEU A 140 -28.01 -7.34 6.39
CA LEU A 140 -28.74 -6.37 5.57
C LEU A 140 -28.88 -6.79 4.10
N TRP A 141 -27.99 -7.65 3.62
CA TRP A 141 -27.98 -8.19 2.25
C TRP A 141 -28.57 -9.62 2.16
N ALA A 142 -29.15 -10.14 3.25
CA ALA A 142 -29.83 -11.44 3.21
C ALA A 142 -31.26 -11.33 2.70
N ASP A 143 -31.94 -10.21 2.98
CA ASP A 143 -33.36 -10.00 2.67
C ASP A 143 -33.55 -8.78 1.74
N CYS A 144 -34.62 -8.81 0.95
CA CYS A 144 -35.04 -7.68 0.12
C CYS A 144 -35.88 -6.62 0.87
N ASP A 145 -36.08 -6.75 2.18
CA ASP A 145 -36.91 -5.85 3.01
C ASP A 145 -36.11 -4.64 3.55
N ASN A 146 -35.51 -3.86 2.65
CA ASN A 146 -34.82 -2.63 3.02
C ASN A 146 -35.30 -1.45 2.17
N TRP A 147 -35.23 -0.24 2.74
CA TRP A 147 -35.69 0.98 2.07
C TRP A 147 -34.90 1.37 0.82
N TRP A 148 -33.68 0.83 0.64
CA TRP A 148 -32.84 1.06 -0.54
C TRP A 148 -33.06 0.01 -1.65
N ASN A 149 -33.87 -1.02 -1.41
CA ASN A 149 -34.11 -2.07 -2.41
C ASN A 149 -35.17 -1.62 -3.42
N THR A 150 -34.95 -1.96 -4.69
CA THR A 150 -35.89 -1.70 -5.79
C THR A 150 -36.85 -2.89 -5.99
N CYS A 151 -37.88 -2.70 -6.83
CA CYS A 151 -38.84 -3.75 -7.19
C CYS A 151 -38.21 -4.99 -7.87
N ASP A 152 -36.97 -4.86 -8.36
CA ASP A 152 -36.21 -5.94 -9.01
C ASP A 152 -35.38 -6.77 -8.01
N CYS A 153 -35.49 -6.49 -6.71
CA CYS A 153 -34.74 -7.23 -5.69
C CYS A 153 -35.24 -8.68 -5.60
N PHE A 154 -34.34 -9.62 -5.87
CA PHE A 154 -34.60 -11.05 -5.81
C PHE A 154 -33.67 -11.72 -4.81
N VAL A 155 -34.25 -12.42 -3.83
CA VAL A 155 -33.54 -13.36 -2.96
C VAL A 155 -33.86 -14.77 -3.47
N PRO A 156 -32.84 -15.60 -3.78
CA PRO A 156 -33.05 -16.97 -4.26
C PRO A 156 -33.64 -17.91 -3.22
#